data_AF-W9SXD9-F1
#
_entry.id   AF-W9SXD9-F1
#
_cell.length_a   1.000
_cell.length_b   1.000
_cell.length_c   1.000
_cell.angle_alpha   90.00
_cell.angle_beta   90.00
_cell.angle_gamma   90.00
#
_symmetry.space_group_name_H-M   'P 1'
#
loop_
_entity.id
_entity.type
_entity.pdbx_description
1 polymer ?
#
loop_
_entity_poly.entity_id
_entity_poly.type
_entity_poly.pdbx_seq_one_letter_code
_entity_poly.pdbx_strand_id
1 'polypeptide(L)'
;MIEPQYAPLVHTGSRFWETSGFGVDFSLFKGASLRTDSLESLLEGGVAFATPEGEQMGRRALPGQTFALFKEPQDEWFGWAPKIDLGRAAGDR
;
A
#
# COMPACT_ATOMS: atom_id res chain seq x y z
N MET A 1 -10.66 3.02 2.55
CA MET A 1 -11.15 3.39 1.20
C MET A 1 -9.92 3.81 0.39
N ILE A 2 -9.91 3.64 -0.94
CA ILE A 2 -8.78 4.08 -1.77
C ILE A 2 -9.23 5.32 -2.52
N GLU A 3 -8.42 6.39 -2.51
CA GLU A 3 -8.77 7.64 -3.18
C GLU A 3 -8.86 7.42 -4.71
N PRO A 4 -9.80 8.10 -5.41
CA PRO A 4 -10.04 7.88 -6.84
C PRO A 4 -8.79 7.98 -7.72
N GLN A 5 -7.85 8.87 -7.37
CA GLN A 5 -6.58 9.04 -8.08
C GLN A 5 -5.64 7.83 -7.98
N TYR A 6 -5.79 6.99 -6.96
CA TYR A 6 -5.00 5.78 -6.74
C TYR A 6 -5.73 4.49 -7.12
N ALA A 7 -7.05 4.54 -7.38
CA ALA A 7 -7.83 3.39 -7.82
C ALA A 7 -7.21 2.61 -9.01
N PRO A 8 -6.55 3.25 -10.01
CA PRO A 8 -5.87 2.53 -11.09
C PRO A 8 -4.73 1.61 -10.64
N LEU A 9 -4.14 1.83 -9.46
CA LEU A 9 -2.99 1.06 -8.98
C LEU A 9 -3.36 -0.34 -8.51
N VAL A 10 -4.64 -0.58 -8.20
CA VAL A 10 -5.11 -1.85 -7.65
C VAL A 10 -5.67 -2.73 -8.76
N HIS A 11 -5.09 -3.91 -8.86
CA HIS A 11 -5.47 -4.93 -9.81
C HIS A 11 -5.85 -6.24 -9.10
N THR A 12 -6.46 -7.17 -9.81
CA THR A 12 -6.87 -8.47 -9.27
C THR A 12 -5.68 -9.27 -8.71
N GLY A 13 -4.47 -9.02 -9.20
CA GLY A 13 -3.23 -9.63 -8.71
C GLY A 13 -2.64 -8.96 -7.47
N SER A 14 -3.14 -7.79 -7.04
CA SER A 14 -2.57 -7.05 -5.93
C SER A 14 -2.55 -7.87 -4.63
N ARG A 15 -1.52 -7.64 -3.81
CA ARG A 15 -1.31 -8.26 -2.50
C ARG A 15 -1.28 -7.18 -1.45
N PHE A 16 -2.02 -7.37 -0.36
CA PHE A 16 -2.19 -6.39 0.71
C PHE A 16 -1.61 -6.94 2.02
N TRP A 17 -0.89 -6.15 2.80
CA TRP A 17 -0.37 -6.57 4.10
C TRP A 17 -0.48 -5.49 5.18
N GLU A 18 -0.47 -5.94 6.44
CA GLU A 18 -0.43 -5.06 7.61
C GLU A 18 0.96 -4.43 7.76
N THR A 19 1.02 -3.11 7.93
CA THR A 19 2.30 -2.39 8.16
C THR A 19 2.69 -2.32 9.63
N SER A 20 1.75 -2.54 10.55
CA SER A 20 1.93 -2.48 12.01
C SER A 20 2.85 -3.56 12.60
N GLY A 21 3.29 -4.53 11.81
CA GLY A 21 4.20 -5.61 12.26
C GLY A 21 5.68 -5.33 12.09
N PHE A 22 6.06 -4.34 11.25
CA PHE A 22 7.45 -4.05 10.91
C PHE A 22 7.83 -2.63 11.34
N GLY A 23 8.68 -2.50 12.34
CA GLY A 23 9.42 -1.25 12.55
C GLY A 23 8.91 -0.36 13.66
N VAL A 24 8.91 -0.88 14.88
CA VAL A 24 9.40 -0.08 16.01
C VAL A 24 10.84 -0.52 16.23
N ASP A 25 11.76 -0.02 15.40
CA ASP A 25 13.17 -0.09 15.75
C ASP A 25 13.34 0.85 16.96
N PHE A 26 13.41 0.25 18.16
CA PHE A 26 13.51 0.96 19.43
C PHE A 26 14.72 1.92 19.50
N SER A 27 15.63 1.90 18.51
CA SER A 27 16.77 2.82 18.41
C SER A 27 16.38 4.27 18.07
N LEU A 28 15.26 4.52 17.39
CA LEU A 28 14.81 5.86 17.01
C LEU A 28 14.19 6.66 18.19
N PHE A 29 13.78 5.97 19.26
CA PHE A 29 13.10 6.58 20.41
C PHE A 29 14.04 7.23 21.42
N LYS A 30 15.37 7.10 21.26
CA LYS A 30 16.34 7.67 22.21
C LYS A 30 16.50 9.20 22.13
N GLY A 31 15.74 9.93 21.28
CA GLY A 31 15.94 11.39 21.17
C GLY A 31 14.88 12.26 20.48
N ALA A 32 13.72 11.73 20.06
CA ALA A 32 12.77 12.51 19.23
C ALA A 32 11.51 12.94 20.01
N SER A 33 11.63 13.97 20.85
CA SER A 33 10.51 14.51 21.68
C SER A 33 9.64 15.58 20.98
N LEU A 34 9.86 15.90 19.70
CA LEU A 34 9.30 17.16 19.13
C LEU A 34 8.47 17.01 17.83
N ARG A 35 8.17 15.79 17.38
CA ARG A 35 7.35 15.54 16.18
C ARG A 35 6.58 14.21 16.34
N THR A 36 5.71 14.15 17.34
CA THR A 36 5.06 12.90 17.74
C THR A 36 3.68 12.74 17.07
N ASP A 37 2.87 13.82 16.96
CA ASP A 37 1.49 13.75 16.45
C ASP A 37 1.33 13.20 15.01
N SER A 38 2.25 13.52 14.08
CA SER A 38 2.16 13.03 12.69
C SER A 38 2.77 11.64 12.48
N LEU A 39 3.56 11.17 13.45
CA LEU A 39 4.24 9.87 13.39
C LEU A 39 3.40 8.80 14.08
N GLU A 40 2.62 9.16 15.09
CA GLU A 40 1.67 8.28 15.78
C GLU A 40 0.64 7.66 14.83
N SER A 41 0.12 8.41 13.86
CA SER A 41 -0.79 7.88 12.83
C SER A 41 -0.11 6.90 11.85
N LEU A 42 1.22 6.96 11.69
CA LEU A 42 1.99 5.94 10.97
C LEU A 42 2.20 4.69 11.83
N LEU A 43 2.18 4.85 13.17
CA LEU A 43 2.31 3.78 14.16
C LEU A 43 0.98 3.05 14.47
N GLU A 44 -0.18 3.69 14.21
CA GLU A 44 -1.52 3.09 14.38
C GLU A 44 -1.81 1.89 13.47
N GLY A 45 -0.88 1.58 12.56
CA GLY A 45 -1.03 0.49 11.61
C GLY A 45 -1.77 0.92 10.35
N GLY A 46 -1.29 0.42 9.23
CA GLY A 46 -1.85 0.67 7.93
C GLY A 46 -1.92 -0.62 7.13
N VAL A 47 -2.53 -0.50 5.94
CA VAL A 47 -2.52 -1.55 4.94
C VAL A 47 -1.71 -1.05 3.77
N ALA A 48 -0.61 -1.72 3.47
CA ALA A 48 0.16 -1.49 2.26
C ALA A 48 -0.23 -2.52 1.20
N PHE A 49 0.09 -2.24 -0.06
CA PHE A 49 -0.11 -3.19 -1.14
C PHE A 49 0.95 -3.07 -2.22
N ALA A 50 1.09 -4.15 -2.99
CA ALA A 50 1.92 -4.20 -4.19
C ALA A 50 1.14 -4.89 -5.30
N THR A 51 1.39 -4.47 -6.54
CA THR A 51 0.76 -5.02 -7.74
C THR A 51 1.84 -5.72 -8.55
N PRO A 52 1.70 -7.00 -8.88
CA PRO A 52 2.70 -7.74 -9.64
C PRO A 52 2.76 -7.27 -11.10
N GLU A 53 3.85 -7.64 -11.77
CA GLU A 53 4.06 -7.35 -13.18
C GLU A 53 3.49 -8.43 -14.12
N GLY A 54 3.41 -8.09 -15.41
CA GLY A 54 3.06 -9.04 -16.47
C GLY A 54 1.66 -9.62 -16.31
N GLU A 55 1.50 -10.90 -16.64
CA GLU A 55 0.21 -11.58 -16.59
C GLU A 55 -0.35 -11.71 -15.17
N GLN A 56 0.53 -11.75 -14.17
CA GLN A 56 0.15 -11.87 -12.76
C GLN A 56 -0.58 -10.63 -12.24
N MET A 57 -0.37 -9.47 -12.86
CA MET A 57 -1.09 -8.23 -12.56
C MET A 57 -2.59 -8.45 -12.63
N GLY A 58 -3.05 -9.12 -13.69
CA GLY A 58 -4.46 -9.27 -14.00
C GLY A 58 -5.15 -7.93 -14.32
N ARG A 59 -6.47 -7.89 -14.12
CA ARG A 59 -7.32 -6.74 -14.51
C ARG A 59 -7.39 -5.70 -13.41
N ARG A 60 -7.81 -4.48 -13.73
CA ARG A 60 -8.13 -3.47 -12.70
C ARG A 60 -9.18 -4.02 -11.72
N ALA A 61 -8.99 -3.72 -10.45
CA ALA A 61 -9.93 -4.10 -9.41
C ALA A 61 -11.27 -3.38 -9.59
N LEU A 62 -12.37 -4.06 -9.27
CA LEU A 62 -13.69 -3.47 -9.28
C LEU A 62 -14.07 -2.93 -7.89
N PRO A 63 -14.93 -1.92 -7.79
CA PRO A 63 -15.49 -1.49 -6.52
C PRO A 63 -16.12 -2.65 -5.75
N GLY A 64 -15.83 -2.75 -4.46
CA GLY A 64 -16.32 -3.84 -3.60
C GLY A 64 -15.57 -5.17 -3.74
N GLN A 65 -14.49 -5.23 -4.52
CA GLN A 65 -13.67 -6.42 -4.63
C GLN A 65 -12.91 -6.70 -3.33
N THR A 66 -12.96 -7.98 -2.89
CA THR A 66 -12.27 -8.46 -1.69
C THR A 66 -10.88 -8.98 -2.01
N PHE A 67 -9.90 -8.68 -1.14
CA PHE A 67 -8.53 -9.16 -1.21
C PHE A 67 -8.15 -9.85 0.10
N ALA A 68 -7.22 -10.79 0.03
CA ALA A 68 -6.59 -11.35 1.23
C ALA A 68 -5.67 -10.30 1.86
N LEU A 69 -5.75 -10.16 3.18
CA LEU A 69 -4.82 -9.36 3.97
C LEU A 69 -3.79 -10.29 4.60
N PHE A 70 -2.53 -10.11 4.21
CA PHE A 70 -1.40 -10.86 4.73
C PHE A 70 -0.82 -10.18 5.97
N LYS A 71 -0.26 -10.97 6.89
CA LYS A 71 0.43 -10.42 8.06
C LYS A 71 1.78 -9.81 7.71
N GLU A 72 2.47 -10.44 6.77
CA GLU A 72 3.82 -10.07 6.38
C GLU A 72 3.92 -10.00 4.85
N PRO A 73 4.70 -9.06 4.30
CA PRO A 73 5.02 -9.04 2.89
C PRO A 73 6.01 -10.15 2.55
N GLN A 74 5.96 -10.63 1.30
CA GLN A 74 7.01 -11.49 0.76
C GLN A 74 8.05 -10.61 0.05
N ASP A 75 9.33 -10.98 0.14
CA ASP A 75 10.45 -10.21 -0.42
C ASP A 75 10.27 -9.88 -1.90
N GLU A 76 9.71 -10.81 -2.67
CA GLU A 76 9.40 -10.64 -4.10
C GLU A 76 8.47 -9.45 -4.39
N TRP A 77 7.56 -9.11 -3.47
CA TRP A 77 6.57 -8.05 -3.68
C TRP A 77 7.21 -6.67 -3.76
N PHE A 78 8.33 -6.47 -3.06
CA PHE A 78 9.12 -5.24 -3.12
C PHE A 78 9.87 -5.07 -4.44
N GLY A 79 10.07 -6.16 -5.18
CA GLY A 79 10.73 -6.15 -6.49
C GLY A 79 9.81 -5.79 -7.65
N TRP A 80 8.49 -5.73 -7.43
CA TRP A 80 7.53 -5.45 -8.51
C TRP A 80 7.50 -3.96 -8.87
N ALA A 81 7.68 -3.67 -10.15
CA ALA A 81 7.67 -2.35 -10.76
C ALA A 81 6.79 -2.30 -12.03
N PRO A 82 5.47 -2.55 -11.91
CA PRO A 82 4.57 -2.59 -13.05
C PRO A 82 4.41 -1.22 -13.73
N LYS A 83 4.30 -1.25 -15.06
CA LYS A 83 3.88 -0.07 -15.83
C LYS A 83 2.36 0.03 -15.78
N ILE A 84 1.84 0.91 -14.91
CA ILE A 84 0.42 1.15 -14.75
C ILE A 84 0.08 2.53 -15.31
N ASP A 85 -0.81 2.57 -16.29
CA ASP A 85 -1.39 3.83 -16.74
C ASP A 85 -2.41 4.31 -15.70
N LEU A 86 -2.18 5.48 -15.13
CA LEU A 86 -3.10 6.07 -14.15
C LEU A 86 -4.37 6.60 -14.82
N GLY A 87 -4.34 6.82 -16.14
CA GLY A 87 -5.32 7.67 -16.81
C GLY A 87 -5.28 9.09 -16.25
N ARG A 88 -5.79 10.06 -17.01
CA ARG A 88 -6.01 11.40 -16.44
C ARG A 88 -6.99 11.23 -15.27
N ALA A 89 -6.55 11.52 -14.06
CA ALA A 89 -7.39 11.43 -12.87
C ALA A 89 -8.75 12.10 -13.16
N ALA A 90 -9.84 11.37 -12.96
CA ALA A 90 -11.18 11.91 -13.04
C ALA A 90 -11.37 12.91 -11.89
N GLY A 91 -10.88 14.13 -12.08
CA GLY A 91 -10.85 15.17 -11.05
C GLY A 91 -10.60 16.56 -11.61
N ASP A 92 -10.93 16.79 -12.88
CA ASP A 92 -10.87 18.11 -13.51
C ASP A 92 -12.20 18.39 -14.23
N ARG A 93 -13.30 18.39 -13.46
CA ARG A 93 -14.60 19.03 -13.77
C ARG A 93 -15.32 19.39 -12.49
#